data_AF-A0A453KFG0-F1
#
_entry.id   AF-A0A453KFG0-F1
#
_cell.length_a   1.000
_cell.length_b   1.000
_cell.length_c   1.000
_cell.angle_alpha   90.00
_cell.angle_beta   90.00
_cell.angle_gamma   90.00
#
_symmetry.space_group_name_H-M   'P 1'
#
loop_
_entity.id
_entity.type
_entity.pdbx_description
1 polymer ?
#
loop_
_entity_poly.entity_id
_entity_poly.type
_entity_poly.pdbx_seq_one_letter_code
_entity_poly.pdbx_strand_id
1 'polypeptide(L)'
;EKVLVHEAHTLRSELENTTDDLSGLFSKLERKGKIEDANKNIVGHFHSQLTQDMDILHRNISTSVSQQESQLKVLEEEMQSFITTKGKVAGGLQNQVREMKESFSSRITELHGFASELNLKSQLSSEKLNAQVSAHTSDLEDCLKGLLADADQLLIGLQNGLSQQEESLTTLVEQQHEGLTRNVERTKSISATTMNFFRTIDAHALELKRILEESQASHQKQLLQLQTKFEICAADEEKYLMEKVAGLLAESNARKKNMVRDDISSLAKTASERSNSLQTETTKFHDFTSSMSEQWEAYVEITEEAFHRNISSVEQKKCCLVENVQQCKTRTKLCSEQWSNAQNSVLALGRSNAETIGSVISDGNEANSQLHMRFSSAVSTALEDDDISSEALVCSIDDSLRLDRAICETVRPIINASQTQLGDLQRSHHEKTLGISGNANRSLGDDYKVDEPTCSTPTRRQINIPSSQSIEGLVTPLEDLVKSFRDSRTPSKLVTGNAKRLDLAIEMERVPLTTIN
;
A
#
# COMPACT_ATOMS: atom_id res chain seq x y z
N GLU A 1 -133.12 14.18 -101.97
CA GLU A 1 -132.48 15.50 -102.13
C GLU A 1 -132.18 16.16 -100.79
N LYS A 2 -133.03 17.04 -100.23
CA LYS A 2 -132.72 17.88 -99.03
C LYS A 2 -132.04 17.19 -97.83
N VAL A 3 -132.32 15.90 -97.56
CA VAL A 3 -131.66 15.14 -96.48
C VAL A 3 -130.15 14.96 -96.72
N LEU A 4 -129.71 14.71 -97.96
CA LEU A 4 -128.29 14.48 -98.29
C LEU A 4 -127.42 15.72 -98.06
N VAL A 5 -127.97 16.93 -98.22
CA VAL A 5 -127.26 18.18 -98.00
C VAL A 5 -127.00 18.41 -96.51
N HIS A 6 -127.94 18.03 -95.64
CA HIS A 6 -127.78 18.12 -94.19
C HIS A 6 -126.70 17.16 -93.70
N GLU A 7 -126.75 15.89 -94.13
CA GLU A 7 -125.77 14.87 -93.75
C GLU A 7 -124.34 15.26 -94.17
N ALA A 8 -124.19 15.86 -95.35
CA ALA A 8 -122.90 16.35 -95.85
C ALA A 8 -122.34 17.55 -95.04
N HIS A 9 -123.19 18.34 -94.39
CA HIS A 9 -122.75 19.38 -93.44
C HIS A 9 -122.37 18.81 -92.07
N THR A 10 -123.09 17.80 -91.57
CA THR A 10 -122.72 17.07 -90.35
C THR A 10 -121.35 16.42 -90.50
N LEU A 11 -121.15 15.66 -91.58
CA LEU A 11 -119.86 15.02 -91.92
C LEU A 11 -118.71 16.03 -92.07
N ARG A 12 -118.96 17.25 -92.56
CA ARG A 12 -117.95 18.32 -92.61
C ARG A 12 -117.54 18.73 -91.18
N SER A 13 -118.51 18.97 -90.30
CA SER A 13 -118.26 19.36 -88.91
C SER A 13 -117.51 18.28 -88.12
N GLU A 14 -117.85 17.01 -88.33
CA GLU A 14 -117.09 15.87 -87.77
C GLU A 14 -115.66 15.82 -88.31
N LEU A 15 -115.45 16.02 -89.62
CA LEU A 15 -114.11 16.04 -90.22
C LEU A 15 -113.25 17.21 -89.70
N GLU A 16 -113.86 18.36 -89.43
CA GLU A 16 -113.21 19.56 -88.88
C GLU A 16 -112.75 19.32 -87.44
N ASN A 17 -113.66 18.87 -86.56
CA ASN A 17 -113.31 18.46 -85.19
C ASN A 17 -112.25 17.36 -85.17
N THR A 18 -112.37 16.34 -86.03
CA THR A 18 -111.40 15.24 -86.13
C THR A 18 -110.02 15.74 -86.58
N THR A 19 -109.95 16.78 -87.42
CA THR A 19 -108.68 17.36 -87.90
C THR A 19 -107.97 18.16 -86.80
N ASP A 20 -108.72 18.87 -85.97
CA ASP A 20 -108.18 19.57 -84.79
C ASP A 20 -107.74 18.60 -83.69
N ASP A 21 -108.53 17.56 -83.39
CA ASP A 21 -108.12 16.46 -82.50
C ASP A 21 -106.84 15.77 -83.00
N LEU A 22 -106.74 15.52 -84.31
CA LEU A 22 -105.53 14.95 -84.91
C LEU A 22 -104.31 15.88 -84.76
N SER A 23 -104.48 17.19 -84.93
CA SER A 23 -103.41 18.17 -84.68
C SER A 23 -103.03 18.28 -83.19
N GLY A 24 -104.01 18.17 -82.28
CA GLY A 24 -103.78 18.09 -80.84
C GLY A 24 -103.03 16.80 -80.45
N LEU A 25 -103.33 15.68 -81.12
CA LEU A 25 -102.68 14.39 -80.90
C LEU A 25 -101.25 14.38 -81.48
N PHE A 26 -101.02 14.95 -82.66
CA PHE A 26 -99.68 15.21 -83.18
C PHE A 26 -98.85 16.11 -82.25
N SER A 27 -99.44 17.17 -81.70
CA SER A 27 -98.75 18.06 -80.76
C SER A 27 -98.40 17.35 -79.44
N LYS A 28 -99.27 16.44 -78.96
CA LYS A 28 -98.99 15.57 -77.82
C LYS A 28 -97.88 14.56 -78.13
N LEU A 29 -97.83 14.01 -79.35
CA LEU A 29 -96.82 13.04 -79.80
C LEU A 29 -95.44 13.68 -80.00
N GLU A 30 -95.36 14.87 -80.61
CA GLU A 30 -94.12 15.63 -80.75
C GLU A 30 -93.56 16.05 -79.37
N ARG A 31 -94.45 16.48 -78.45
CA ARG A 31 -94.08 16.76 -77.06
C ARG A 31 -93.61 15.49 -76.33
N LYS A 32 -94.23 14.33 -76.60
CA LYS A 32 -93.81 13.03 -76.05
C LYS A 32 -92.38 12.70 -76.50
N GLY A 33 -92.10 12.69 -77.80
CA GLY A 33 -90.76 12.39 -78.33
C GLY A 33 -89.68 13.32 -77.76
N LYS A 34 -89.95 14.63 -77.69
CA LYS A 34 -89.02 15.60 -77.07
C LYS A 34 -88.78 15.35 -75.58
N ILE A 35 -89.75 14.81 -74.85
CA ILE A 35 -89.60 14.41 -73.44
C ILE A 35 -88.84 13.07 -73.35
N GLU A 36 -89.06 12.13 -74.26
CA GLU A 36 -88.34 10.85 -74.29
C GLU A 36 -86.86 11.02 -74.66
N ASP A 37 -86.53 11.87 -75.63
CA ASP A 37 -85.15 12.26 -75.92
C ASP A 37 -84.50 12.98 -74.73
N ALA A 38 -85.22 13.90 -74.06
CA ALA A 38 -84.70 14.57 -72.87
C ALA A 38 -84.44 13.58 -71.71
N ASN A 39 -85.38 12.66 -71.47
CA ASN A 39 -85.24 11.61 -70.45
C ASN A 39 -84.08 10.66 -70.77
N LYS A 40 -83.93 10.24 -72.03
CA LYS A 40 -82.82 9.40 -72.49
C LYS A 40 -81.46 10.08 -72.29
N ASN A 41 -81.36 11.37 -72.56
CA ASN A 41 -80.15 12.16 -72.28
C ASN A 41 -79.88 12.28 -70.76
N ILE A 42 -80.91 12.47 -69.94
CA ILE A 42 -80.78 12.52 -68.47
C ILE A 42 -80.34 11.16 -67.90
N VAL A 43 -80.93 10.05 -68.36
CA VAL A 43 -80.55 8.68 -67.95
C VAL A 43 -79.12 8.37 -68.40
N GLY A 44 -78.75 8.69 -69.64
CA GLY A 44 -77.38 8.51 -70.14
C GLY A 44 -76.34 9.33 -69.36
N HIS A 45 -76.65 10.59 -69.05
CA HIS A 45 -75.79 11.44 -68.21
C HIS A 45 -75.66 10.89 -66.78
N PHE A 46 -76.77 10.52 -66.14
CA PHE A 46 -76.75 9.94 -64.80
C PHE A 46 -75.98 8.62 -64.77
N HIS A 47 -76.14 7.77 -65.79
CA HIS A 47 -75.41 6.53 -65.93
C HIS A 47 -73.89 6.76 -66.08
N SER A 48 -73.49 7.70 -66.95
CA SER A 48 -72.09 8.09 -67.14
C SER A 48 -71.47 8.65 -65.86
N GLN A 49 -72.19 9.52 -65.14
CA GLN A 49 -71.75 10.08 -63.86
C GLN A 49 -71.60 8.99 -62.79
N LEU A 50 -72.58 8.09 -62.67
CA LEU A 50 -72.54 6.99 -61.70
C LEU A 50 -71.35 6.05 -61.93
N THR A 51 -71.04 5.73 -63.19
CA THR A 51 -69.85 4.93 -63.54
C THR A 51 -68.55 5.69 -63.18
N GLN A 52 -68.46 6.98 -63.53
CA GLN A 52 -67.30 7.82 -63.19
C GLN A 52 -67.09 7.95 -61.67
N ASP A 53 -68.17 8.14 -60.90
CA ASP A 53 -68.11 8.25 -59.44
C ASP A 53 -67.70 6.92 -58.79
N MET A 54 -68.15 5.79 -59.34
CA MET A 54 -67.76 4.44 -58.92
C MET A 54 -66.28 4.14 -59.22
N ASP A 55 -65.76 4.55 -60.37
CA ASP A 55 -64.33 4.44 -60.72
C ASP A 55 -63.46 5.31 -59.81
N ILE A 56 -63.87 6.56 -59.55
CA ILE A 56 -63.19 7.46 -58.61
C ILE A 56 -63.19 6.86 -57.20
N LEU A 57 -64.32 6.33 -56.73
CA LEU A 57 -64.44 5.71 -55.41
C LEU A 57 -63.55 4.46 -55.31
N HIS A 58 -63.58 3.57 -56.29
CA HIS A 58 -62.72 2.37 -56.31
C HIS A 58 -61.24 2.72 -56.34
N ARG A 59 -60.83 3.70 -57.16
CA ARG A 59 -59.45 4.19 -57.22
C ARG A 59 -59.01 4.79 -55.88
N ASN A 60 -59.86 5.59 -55.23
CA ASN A 60 -59.57 6.21 -53.94
C ASN A 60 -59.45 5.16 -52.82
N ILE A 61 -60.36 4.19 -52.75
CA ILE A 61 -60.30 3.10 -51.75
C ILE A 61 -59.10 2.19 -52.00
N SER A 62 -58.80 1.81 -53.25
CA SER A 62 -57.62 0.99 -53.54
C SER A 62 -56.31 1.73 -53.26
N THR A 63 -56.24 3.04 -53.52
CA THR A 63 -55.08 3.87 -53.16
C THR A 63 -54.90 3.93 -51.63
N SER A 64 -55.99 4.13 -50.89
CA SER A 64 -55.99 4.17 -49.43
C SER A 64 -55.59 2.84 -48.80
N VAL A 65 -56.11 1.72 -49.32
CA VAL A 65 -55.72 0.37 -48.89
C VAL A 65 -54.23 0.13 -49.11
N SER A 66 -53.72 0.29 -50.34
CA SER A 66 -52.30 0.03 -50.61
C SER A 66 -51.35 0.99 -49.89
N GLN A 67 -51.78 2.21 -49.59
CA GLN A 67 -51.04 3.13 -48.72
C GLN A 67 -50.98 2.61 -47.27
N GLN A 68 -52.10 2.16 -46.71
CA GLN A 68 -52.15 1.63 -45.34
C GLN A 68 -51.43 0.28 -45.21
N GLU A 69 -51.55 -0.62 -46.19
CA GLU A 69 -50.76 -1.86 -46.27
C GLU A 69 -49.25 -1.57 -46.32
N SER A 70 -48.83 -0.59 -47.13
CA SER A 70 -47.42 -0.17 -47.18
C SER A 70 -46.94 0.43 -45.86
N GLN A 71 -47.79 1.19 -45.15
CA GLN A 71 -47.46 1.75 -43.83
C GLN A 71 -47.35 0.66 -42.75
N LEU A 72 -48.28 -0.31 -42.74
CA LEU A 72 -48.25 -1.46 -41.85
C LEU A 72 -47.02 -2.35 -42.09
N LYS A 73 -46.64 -2.53 -43.36
CA LYS A 73 -45.42 -3.26 -43.73
C LYS A 73 -44.15 -2.55 -43.26
N VAL A 74 -44.02 -1.24 -43.49
CA VAL A 74 -42.87 -0.46 -42.98
C VAL A 74 -42.81 -0.50 -41.46
N LEU A 75 -43.95 -0.44 -40.76
CA LEU A 75 -44.01 -0.58 -39.30
C LEU A 75 -43.50 -1.97 -38.84
N GLU A 76 -43.85 -3.06 -39.54
CA GLU A 76 -43.29 -4.38 -39.22
C GLU A 76 -41.79 -4.47 -39.51
N GLU A 77 -41.32 -3.98 -40.66
CA GLU A 77 -39.91 -4.00 -41.05
C GLU A 77 -39.04 -3.20 -40.07
N GLU A 78 -39.47 -2.00 -39.67
CA GLU A 78 -38.81 -1.20 -38.63
C GLU A 78 -38.84 -1.85 -37.24
N MET A 79 -39.96 -2.48 -36.86
CA MET A 79 -40.07 -3.20 -35.58
C MET A 79 -39.10 -4.39 -35.49
N GLN A 80 -38.95 -5.15 -36.58
CA GLN A 80 -38.00 -6.27 -36.65
C GLN A 80 -36.54 -5.76 -36.74
N SER A 81 -36.30 -4.65 -37.44
CA SER A 81 -35.00 -3.96 -37.50
C SER A 81 -34.56 -3.46 -36.12
N PHE A 82 -35.48 -2.85 -35.37
CA PHE A 82 -35.26 -2.38 -34.00
C PHE A 82 -34.87 -3.52 -33.06
N ILE A 83 -35.63 -4.62 -33.01
CA ILE A 83 -35.31 -5.78 -32.16
C ILE A 83 -33.98 -6.43 -32.55
N THR A 84 -33.70 -6.54 -33.85
CA THR A 84 -32.44 -7.10 -34.35
C THR A 84 -31.25 -6.22 -33.95
N THR A 85 -31.40 -4.89 -34.01
CA THR A 85 -30.35 -3.93 -33.69
C THR A 85 -30.15 -3.83 -32.17
N LYS A 86 -31.23 -3.70 -31.39
CA LYS A 86 -31.16 -3.68 -29.92
C LYS A 86 -30.63 -5.01 -29.36
N GLY A 87 -30.96 -6.14 -29.97
CA GLY A 87 -30.37 -7.45 -29.62
C GLY A 87 -28.86 -7.52 -29.83
N LYS A 88 -28.32 -6.94 -30.91
CA LYS A 88 -26.86 -6.82 -31.13
C LYS A 88 -26.20 -5.91 -30.08
N VAL A 89 -26.83 -4.79 -29.75
CA VAL A 89 -26.33 -3.86 -28.71
C VAL A 89 -26.35 -4.51 -27.33
N ALA A 90 -27.42 -5.22 -26.97
CA ALA A 90 -27.55 -5.96 -25.72
C ALA A 90 -26.45 -7.02 -25.56
N GLY A 91 -26.22 -7.87 -26.58
CA GLY A 91 -25.13 -8.85 -26.56
C GLY A 91 -23.73 -8.21 -26.49
N GLY A 92 -23.54 -7.05 -27.12
CA GLY A 92 -22.32 -6.26 -26.99
C GLY A 92 -22.09 -5.76 -25.56
N LEU A 93 -23.13 -5.24 -24.90
CA LEU A 93 -23.07 -4.80 -23.50
C LEU A 93 -22.83 -5.97 -22.54
N GLN A 94 -23.47 -7.13 -22.76
CA GLN A 94 -23.25 -8.34 -21.95
C GLN A 94 -21.80 -8.84 -22.04
N ASN A 95 -21.17 -8.78 -23.23
CA ASN A 95 -19.75 -9.09 -23.37
C ASN A 95 -18.87 -8.05 -22.65
N GLN A 96 -19.16 -6.75 -22.77
CA GLN A 96 -18.41 -5.70 -22.07
C GLN A 96 -18.50 -5.81 -20.53
N VAL A 97 -19.66 -6.18 -19.99
CA VAL A 97 -19.83 -6.45 -18.55
C VAL A 97 -18.97 -7.65 -18.13
N ARG A 98 -18.91 -8.71 -18.93
CA ARG A 98 -18.07 -9.88 -18.66
C ARG A 98 -16.57 -9.57 -18.74
N GLU A 99 -16.13 -8.86 -19.78
CA GLU A 99 -14.74 -8.40 -19.94
C GLU A 99 -14.32 -7.50 -18.76
N MET A 100 -15.23 -6.67 -18.25
CA MET A 100 -15.00 -5.82 -17.08
C MET A 100 -14.81 -6.65 -15.80
N LYS A 101 -15.71 -7.60 -15.54
CA LYS A 101 -15.62 -8.57 -14.42
C LYS A 101 -14.32 -9.38 -14.47
N GLU A 102 -13.98 -9.94 -15.62
CA GLU A 102 -12.76 -10.73 -15.81
C GLU A 102 -11.49 -9.87 -15.56
N SER A 103 -11.46 -8.63 -16.06
CA SER A 103 -10.38 -7.67 -15.80
C SER A 103 -10.28 -7.27 -14.32
N PHE A 104 -11.41 -7.02 -13.65
CA PHE A 104 -11.45 -6.65 -12.23
C PHE A 104 -10.98 -7.82 -11.36
N SER A 105 -11.51 -9.01 -11.60
CA SER A 105 -11.16 -10.26 -10.92
C SER A 105 -9.68 -10.60 -11.06
N SER A 106 -9.09 -10.48 -12.27
CA SER A 106 -7.65 -10.68 -12.48
C SER A 106 -6.82 -9.71 -11.64
N ARG A 107 -7.12 -8.41 -11.71
CA ARG A 107 -6.37 -7.36 -11.00
C ARG A 107 -6.45 -7.49 -9.48
N ILE A 108 -7.62 -7.87 -8.94
CA ILE A 108 -7.76 -8.14 -7.50
C ILE A 108 -6.99 -9.40 -7.10
N THR A 109 -6.98 -10.45 -7.93
CA THR A 109 -6.19 -11.67 -7.69
C THR A 109 -4.68 -11.39 -7.75
N GLU A 110 -4.22 -10.54 -8.67
CA GLU A 110 -2.83 -10.06 -8.74
C GLU A 110 -2.43 -9.29 -7.48
N LEU A 111 -3.29 -8.37 -7.01
CA LEU A 111 -3.08 -7.62 -5.76
C LEU A 111 -3.05 -8.55 -4.52
N HIS A 112 -3.87 -9.60 -4.50
CA HIS A 112 -3.81 -10.65 -3.46
C HIS A 112 -2.50 -11.44 -3.51
N GLY A 113 -2.01 -11.77 -4.70
CA GLY A 113 -0.69 -12.37 -4.91
C GLY A 113 0.43 -11.50 -4.34
N PHE A 114 0.45 -10.20 -4.66
CA PHE A 114 1.46 -9.26 -4.11
C PHE A 114 1.35 -9.10 -2.58
N ALA A 115 0.14 -9.04 -2.02
CA ALA A 115 -0.07 -8.99 -0.57
C ALA A 115 0.40 -10.27 0.13
N SER A 116 0.28 -11.43 -0.54
CA SER A 116 0.78 -12.73 -0.07
C SER A 116 2.31 -12.79 -0.08
N GLU A 117 2.95 -12.39 -1.19
CA GLU A 117 4.43 -12.31 -1.28
C GLU A 117 4.98 -11.36 -0.22
N LEU A 118 4.37 -10.17 -0.07
CA LEU A 118 4.81 -9.17 0.91
C LEU A 118 4.73 -9.70 2.35
N ASN A 119 3.67 -10.43 2.71
CA ASN A 119 3.55 -11.03 4.04
C ASN A 119 4.64 -12.08 4.29
N LEU A 120 4.82 -13.03 3.36
CA LEU A 120 5.86 -14.06 3.45
C LEU A 120 7.28 -13.45 3.53
N LYS A 121 7.54 -12.44 2.71
CA LYS A 121 8.83 -11.74 2.66
C LYS A 121 9.11 -10.92 3.92
N SER A 122 8.06 -10.37 4.54
CA SER A 122 8.12 -9.72 5.86
C SER A 122 8.50 -10.74 6.93
N GLN A 123 7.77 -11.86 7.02
CA GLN A 123 8.05 -12.95 7.97
C GLN A 123 9.49 -13.49 7.84
N LEU A 124 9.95 -13.81 6.62
CA LEU A 124 11.33 -14.28 6.38
C LEU A 124 12.40 -13.23 6.73
N SER A 125 12.10 -11.93 6.55
CA SER A 125 13.01 -10.84 6.93
C SER A 125 13.10 -10.67 8.45
N SER A 126 11.96 -10.78 9.13
CA SER A 126 11.82 -10.81 10.59
C SER A 126 12.53 -12.00 11.23
N GLU A 127 12.36 -13.21 10.70
CA GLU A 127 13.07 -14.42 11.13
C GLU A 127 14.59 -14.25 11.01
N LYS A 128 15.07 -13.75 9.87
CA LYS A 128 16.48 -13.46 9.64
C LYS A 128 17.02 -12.41 10.61
N LEU A 129 16.26 -11.35 10.90
CA LEU A 129 16.63 -10.34 11.88
C LEU A 129 16.73 -10.93 13.29
N ASN A 130 15.74 -11.72 13.71
CA ASN A 130 15.74 -12.37 15.03
C ASN A 130 16.89 -13.37 15.18
N ALA A 131 17.20 -14.14 14.14
CA ALA A 131 18.36 -15.03 14.10
C ALA A 131 19.68 -14.24 14.20
N GLN A 132 19.80 -13.10 13.50
CA GLN A 132 20.99 -12.24 13.58
C GLN A 132 21.15 -11.56 14.95
N VAL A 133 20.05 -11.15 15.60
CA VAL A 133 20.05 -10.61 16.97
C VAL A 133 20.49 -11.70 17.96
N SER A 134 19.96 -12.91 17.82
CA SER A 134 20.34 -14.06 18.65
C SER A 134 21.84 -14.40 18.49
N ALA A 135 22.35 -14.39 17.25
CA ALA A 135 23.77 -14.60 16.97
C ALA A 135 24.65 -13.50 17.60
N HIS A 136 24.33 -12.22 17.36
CA HIS A 136 25.08 -11.10 17.94
C HIS A 136 25.11 -11.11 19.47
N THR A 137 24.00 -11.49 20.13
CA THR A 137 24.00 -11.65 21.59
C THR A 137 24.89 -12.82 22.02
N SER A 138 24.89 -13.95 21.32
CA SER A 138 25.79 -15.08 21.61
C SER A 138 27.27 -14.71 21.40
N ASP A 139 27.60 -14.05 20.29
CA ASP A 139 28.96 -13.58 19.98
C ASP A 139 29.45 -12.58 21.05
N LEU A 140 28.57 -11.69 21.51
CA LEU A 140 28.84 -10.77 22.62
C LEU A 140 29.04 -11.54 23.93
N GLU A 141 28.25 -12.58 24.22
CA GLU A 141 28.45 -13.38 25.42
C GLU A 141 29.82 -14.06 25.42
N ASP A 142 30.21 -14.68 24.31
CA ASP A 142 31.43 -15.48 24.23
C ASP A 142 32.68 -14.59 24.19
N CYS A 143 32.58 -13.40 23.57
CA CYS A 143 33.57 -12.33 23.70
C CYS A 143 33.74 -11.89 25.17
N LEU A 144 32.64 -11.61 25.88
CA LEU A 144 32.67 -11.22 27.30
C LEU A 144 33.16 -12.34 28.23
N LYS A 145 32.89 -13.62 27.91
CA LYS A 145 33.43 -14.78 28.65
C LYS A 145 34.94 -14.88 28.48
N GLY A 146 35.47 -14.66 27.27
CA GLY A 146 36.91 -14.59 27.02
C GLY A 146 37.58 -13.47 27.83
N LEU A 147 37.02 -12.25 27.77
CA LEU A 147 37.53 -11.10 28.53
C LEU A 147 37.46 -11.28 30.06
N LEU A 148 36.52 -12.09 30.58
CA LEU A 148 36.52 -12.48 31.99
C LEU A 148 37.68 -13.43 32.31
N ALA A 149 37.91 -14.46 31.50
CA ALA A 149 39.00 -15.42 31.73
C ALA A 149 40.38 -14.74 31.71
N ASP A 150 40.61 -13.82 30.76
CA ASP A 150 41.84 -13.02 30.68
C ASP A 150 42.01 -12.12 31.91
N ALA A 151 40.93 -11.44 32.33
CA ALA A 151 40.95 -10.54 33.49
C ALA A 151 41.19 -11.30 34.81
N ASP A 152 40.52 -12.43 35.03
CA ASP A 152 40.73 -13.26 36.22
C ASP A 152 42.15 -13.87 36.22
N GLN A 153 42.70 -14.27 35.07
CA GLN A 153 44.09 -14.72 34.98
C GLN A 153 45.09 -13.61 35.38
N LEU A 154 44.86 -12.37 34.94
CA LEU A 154 45.67 -11.21 35.33
C LEU A 154 45.53 -10.87 36.83
N LEU A 155 44.32 -10.94 37.38
CA LEU A 155 44.05 -10.66 38.80
C LEU A 155 44.63 -11.75 39.72
N ILE A 156 44.56 -13.02 39.33
CA ILE A 156 45.25 -14.14 40.00
C ILE A 156 46.78 -13.93 39.95
N GLY A 157 47.32 -13.55 38.79
CA GLY A 157 48.74 -13.22 38.62
C GLY A 157 49.20 -12.10 39.56
N LEU A 158 48.43 -11.01 39.64
CA LEU A 158 48.69 -9.89 40.54
C LEU A 158 48.60 -10.29 42.02
N GLN A 159 47.59 -11.08 42.40
CA GLN A 159 47.39 -11.50 43.80
C GLN A 159 48.46 -12.50 44.27
N ASN A 160 48.97 -13.34 43.36
CA ASN A 160 50.14 -14.18 43.60
C ASN A 160 51.41 -13.32 43.75
N GLY A 161 51.64 -12.36 42.85
CA GLY A 161 52.79 -11.44 42.90
C GLY A 161 52.83 -10.59 44.17
N LEU A 162 51.68 -10.06 44.62
CA LEU A 162 51.55 -9.35 45.90
C LEU A 162 51.87 -10.25 47.10
N SER A 163 51.53 -11.54 47.03
CA SER A 163 51.85 -12.51 48.10
C SER A 163 53.34 -12.86 48.12
N GLN A 164 53.96 -13.00 46.96
CA GLN A 164 55.41 -13.19 46.85
C GLN A 164 56.20 -11.96 47.31
N GLN A 165 55.68 -10.74 47.08
CA GLN A 165 56.26 -9.52 47.63
C GLN A 165 56.17 -9.45 49.17
N GLU A 166 55.09 -9.92 49.77
CA GLU A 166 54.93 -9.98 51.24
C GLU A 166 55.94 -10.95 51.89
N GLU A 167 56.12 -12.13 51.30
CA GLU A 167 57.14 -13.11 51.71
C GLU A 167 58.57 -12.55 51.53
N SER A 168 58.84 -11.89 50.41
CA SER A 168 60.13 -11.23 50.11
C SER A 168 60.42 -10.07 51.07
N LEU A 169 59.40 -9.31 51.49
CA LEU A 169 59.52 -8.25 52.49
C LEU A 169 59.78 -8.82 53.89
N THR A 170 59.08 -9.90 54.25
CA THR A 170 59.23 -10.56 55.55
C THR A 170 60.66 -11.09 55.72
N THR A 171 61.13 -11.87 54.75
CA THR A 171 62.50 -12.43 54.74
C THR A 171 63.59 -11.35 54.68
N LEU A 172 63.38 -10.25 53.96
CA LEU A 172 64.30 -9.11 53.96
C LEU A 172 64.39 -8.43 55.34
N VAL A 173 63.27 -8.28 56.04
CA VAL A 173 63.25 -7.67 57.38
C VAL A 173 63.88 -8.61 58.42
N GLU A 174 63.65 -9.92 58.32
CA GLU A 174 64.33 -10.91 59.15
C GLU A 174 65.85 -10.86 58.96
N GLN A 175 66.34 -10.79 57.71
CA GLN A 175 67.77 -10.62 57.41
C GLN A 175 68.33 -9.29 57.92
N GLN A 176 67.59 -8.19 57.82
CA GLN A 176 67.96 -6.88 58.40
C GLN A 176 68.10 -6.98 59.92
N HIS A 177 67.11 -7.57 60.59
CA HIS A 177 67.08 -7.70 62.05
C HIS A 177 68.20 -8.62 62.55
N GLU A 178 68.40 -9.79 61.95
CA GLU A 178 69.47 -10.72 62.31
C GLU A 178 70.86 -10.10 62.04
N GLY A 179 70.99 -9.33 60.96
CA GLY A 179 72.20 -8.56 60.63
C GLY A 179 72.53 -7.48 61.68
N LEU A 180 71.51 -6.74 62.15
CA LEU A 180 71.65 -5.74 63.21
C LEU A 180 71.99 -6.39 64.55
N THR A 181 71.26 -7.44 64.96
CA THR A 181 71.53 -8.21 66.19
C THR A 181 72.96 -8.76 66.21
N ARG A 182 73.40 -9.45 65.15
CA ARG A 182 74.77 -9.98 65.07
C ARG A 182 75.85 -8.89 65.16
N ASN A 183 75.56 -7.66 64.73
CA ASN A 183 76.49 -6.54 64.90
C ASN A 183 76.45 -5.93 66.31
N VAL A 184 75.29 -5.86 66.98
CA VAL A 184 75.21 -5.52 68.42
C VAL A 184 76.06 -6.48 69.25
N GLU A 185 75.89 -7.80 69.03
CA GLU A 185 76.59 -8.85 69.77
C GLU A 185 78.11 -8.80 69.56
N ARG A 186 78.56 -8.54 68.32
CA ARG A 186 79.97 -8.29 68.02
C ARG A 186 80.49 -7.05 68.75
N THR A 187 79.77 -5.93 68.71
CA THR A 187 80.17 -4.71 69.42
C THR A 187 80.26 -4.94 70.93
N LYS A 188 79.31 -5.70 71.52
CA LYS A 188 79.36 -6.13 72.94
C LYS A 188 80.56 -7.01 73.25
N SER A 189 80.86 -8.00 72.40
CA SER A 189 82.01 -8.90 72.56
C SER A 189 83.36 -8.18 72.45
N ILE A 190 83.49 -7.29 71.46
CA ILE A 190 84.66 -6.41 71.31
C ILE A 190 84.77 -5.49 72.52
N SER A 191 83.67 -4.87 72.94
CA SER A 191 83.66 -3.98 74.11
C SER A 191 84.08 -4.68 75.40
N ALA A 192 83.53 -5.87 75.69
CA ALA A 192 83.93 -6.66 76.85
C ALA A 192 85.42 -7.01 76.82
N THR A 193 85.98 -7.27 75.64
CA THR A 193 87.42 -7.52 75.46
C THR A 193 88.26 -6.26 75.72
N THR A 194 87.87 -5.12 75.13
CA THR A 194 88.55 -3.82 75.29
C THR A 194 88.50 -3.31 76.73
N MET A 195 87.35 -3.39 77.40
CA MET A 195 87.21 -3.02 78.81
C MET A 195 88.04 -3.91 79.74
N ASN A 196 88.13 -5.22 79.45
CA ASN A 196 88.97 -6.11 80.24
C ASN A 196 90.48 -5.82 80.02
N PHE A 197 90.86 -5.37 78.82
CA PHE A 197 92.22 -4.88 78.52
C PHE A 197 92.56 -3.61 79.32
N PHE A 198 91.69 -2.58 79.33
CA PHE A 198 91.88 -1.40 80.17
C PHE A 198 91.96 -1.75 81.66
N ARG A 199 91.05 -2.61 82.14
CA ARG A 199 91.06 -3.08 83.55
C ARG A 199 92.32 -3.86 83.92
N THR A 200 92.94 -4.55 82.97
CA THR A 200 94.24 -5.25 83.16
C THR A 200 95.40 -4.24 83.20
N ILE A 201 95.37 -3.21 82.35
CA ILE A 201 96.35 -2.11 82.36
C ILE A 201 96.31 -1.36 83.70
N ASP A 202 95.12 -1.02 84.20
CA ASP A 202 94.96 -0.35 85.50
C ASP A 202 95.46 -1.22 86.67
N ALA A 203 95.13 -2.51 86.69
CA ALA A 203 95.66 -3.44 87.68
C ALA A 203 97.20 -3.52 87.67
N HIS A 204 97.82 -3.46 86.49
CA HIS A 204 99.28 -3.37 86.37
C HIS A 204 99.84 -2.02 86.84
N ALA A 205 99.12 -0.91 86.65
CA ALA A 205 99.53 0.40 87.17
C ALA A 205 99.54 0.41 88.71
N LEU A 206 98.48 -0.11 89.33
CA LEU A 206 98.35 -0.22 90.78
C LEU A 206 99.40 -1.17 91.39
N GLU A 207 99.70 -2.29 90.72
CA GLU A 207 100.77 -3.21 91.13
C GLU A 207 102.17 -2.60 91.00
N LEU A 208 102.43 -1.84 89.91
CA LEU A 208 103.71 -1.14 89.72
C LEU A 208 103.92 -0.04 90.78
N LYS A 209 102.85 0.65 91.19
CA LYS A 209 102.85 1.53 92.37
C LYS A 209 103.20 0.77 93.65
N ARG A 210 102.54 -0.36 93.93
CA ARG A 210 102.79 -1.17 95.14
C ARG A 210 104.26 -1.63 95.22
N ILE A 211 104.80 -2.12 94.11
CA ILE A 211 106.21 -2.54 94.00
C ILE A 211 107.17 -1.36 94.23
N LEU A 212 106.83 -0.16 93.74
CA LEU A 212 107.63 1.05 93.98
C LEU A 212 107.63 1.47 95.46
N GLU A 213 106.46 1.51 96.10
CA GLU A 213 106.31 1.84 97.52
C GLU A 213 107.06 0.85 98.43
N GLU A 214 106.96 -0.46 98.15
CA GLU A 214 107.71 -1.49 98.88
C GLU A 214 109.22 -1.41 98.62
N SER A 215 109.64 -1.14 97.38
CA SER A 215 111.05 -0.96 97.03
C SER A 215 111.66 0.24 97.76
N GLN A 216 110.94 1.37 97.80
CA GLN A 216 111.36 2.57 98.54
C GLN A 216 111.50 2.28 100.04
N ALA A 217 110.48 1.67 100.66
CA ALA A 217 110.51 1.33 102.07
C ALA A 217 111.65 0.35 102.41
N SER A 218 111.92 -0.62 101.53
CA SER A 218 113.03 -1.58 101.68
C SER A 218 114.40 -0.91 101.57
N HIS A 219 114.65 -0.10 100.53
CA HIS A 219 115.91 0.63 100.36
C HIS A 219 116.17 1.61 101.51
N GLN A 220 115.14 2.34 101.95
CA GLN A 220 115.25 3.30 103.04
C GLN A 220 115.57 2.61 104.38
N LYS A 221 115.00 1.41 104.62
CA LYS A 221 115.34 0.55 105.76
C LYS A 221 116.77 0.00 105.68
N GLN A 222 117.23 -0.40 104.50
CA GLN A 222 118.61 -0.88 104.30
C GLN A 222 119.65 0.23 104.50
N LEU A 223 119.38 1.45 104.01
CA LEU A 223 120.24 2.63 104.23
C LEU A 223 120.36 2.96 105.73
N LEU A 224 119.24 2.93 106.46
CA LEU A 224 119.25 3.13 107.91
C LEU A 224 120.09 2.05 108.63
N GLN A 225 119.94 0.78 108.26
CA GLN A 225 120.73 -0.32 108.82
C GLN A 225 122.23 -0.23 108.47
N LEU A 226 122.58 0.25 107.27
CA LEU A 226 123.96 0.51 106.87
C LEU A 226 124.58 1.63 107.71
N GLN A 227 123.84 2.73 107.92
CA GLN A 227 124.26 3.81 108.81
C GLN A 227 124.51 3.29 110.23
N THR A 228 123.56 2.57 110.83
CA THR A 228 123.73 2.04 112.21
C THR A 228 124.91 1.09 112.32
N LYS A 229 125.14 0.20 111.33
CA LYS A 229 126.31 -0.68 111.32
C LYS A 229 127.63 0.09 111.23
N PHE A 230 127.69 1.13 110.40
CA PHE A 230 128.89 1.97 110.30
C PHE A 230 129.17 2.73 111.61
N GLU A 231 128.13 3.21 112.30
CA GLU A 231 128.28 3.89 113.58
C GLU A 231 128.72 2.94 114.72
N ILE A 232 128.38 1.64 114.64
CA ILE A 232 128.85 0.60 115.58
C ILE A 232 130.31 0.20 115.29
N CYS A 233 130.65 -0.09 114.02
CA CYS A 233 132.04 -0.44 113.67
C CYS A 233 133.03 0.68 114.00
N ALA A 234 132.62 1.95 113.89
CA ALA A 234 133.42 3.11 114.28
C ALA A 234 133.69 3.21 115.80
N ALA A 235 132.91 2.50 116.64
CA ALA A 235 133.08 2.46 118.09
C ALA A 235 133.85 1.22 118.58
N ASP A 236 133.71 0.06 117.92
CA ASP A 236 134.46 -1.15 118.30
C ASP A 236 135.96 -1.07 117.94
N GLU A 237 136.31 -0.39 116.83
CA GLU A 237 137.70 -0.22 116.39
C GLU A 237 138.55 0.62 117.39
N GLU A 238 137.90 1.48 118.19
CA GLU A 238 138.51 2.31 119.24
C GLU A 238 139.07 1.48 120.41
N LYS A 239 138.59 0.24 120.60
CA LYS A 239 138.85 -0.56 121.81
C LYS A 239 140.09 -1.49 121.71
N TYR A 240 140.62 -1.72 120.51
CA TYR A 240 141.69 -2.71 120.28
C TYR A 240 143.12 -2.12 120.28
N LEU A 241 143.28 -0.80 120.09
CA LEU A 241 144.60 -0.13 119.92
C LEU A 241 145.03 0.71 121.14
N MET A 242 144.56 0.35 122.33
CA MET A 242 144.53 1.20 123.54
C MET A 242 145.86 1.33 124.32
N GLU A 243 147.05 1.21 123.70
CA GLU A 243 148.31 1.32 124.47
C GLU A 243 149.51 2.06 123.84
N LYS A 244 149.46 2.55 122.57
CA LYS A 244 150.64 3.32 122.06
C LYS A 244 150.50 4.38 120.96
N VAL A 245 149.32 4.63 120.36
CA VAL A 245 149.17 5.68 119.31
C VAL A 245 147.92 6.56 119.51
N ALA A 246 147.68 7.00 120.74
CA ALA A 246 146.48 7.77 121.11
C ALA A 246 146.42 9.22 120.56
N GLY A 247 147.47 9.72 119.90
CA GLY A 247 147.60 11.15 119.56
C GLY A 247 147.15 11.58 118.15
N LEU A 248 147.08 10.68 117.16
CA LEU A 248 146.99 11.06 115.73
C LEU A 248 145.76 10.50 114.98
N LEU A 249 144.91 9.70 115.62
CA LEU A 249 143.78 9.01 114.98
C LEU A 249 142.44 9.76 115.06
N ALA A 250 142.23 10.59 116.09
CA ALA A 250 140.94 11.24 116.36
C ALA A 250 140.43 12.13 115.20
N GLU A 251 141.32 12.88 114.54
CA GLU A 251 140.95 13.83 113.48
C GLU A 251 140.64 13.16 112.12
N SER A 252 140.90 11.85 112.00
CA SER A 252 140.63 11.05 110.80
C SER A 252 139.21 10.48 110.81
N ASN A 253 138.78 9.87 111.92
CA ASN A 253 137.51 9.17 112.00
C ASN A 253 136.29 10.13 111.95
N ALA A 254 136.39 11.33 112.54
CA ALA A 254 135.35 12.35 112.42
C ALA A 254 135.08 12.77 110.96
N ARG A 255 136.13 12.82 110.13
CA ARG A 255 136.05 13.23 108.71
C ARG A 255 135.30 12.21 107.87
N LYS A 256 135.57 10.91 108.07
CA LYS A 256 134.87 9.79 107.41
C LYS A 256 133.38 9.76 107.78
N LYS A 257 133.05 10.01 109.05
CA LYS A 257 131.67 9.90 109.58
C LYS A 257 130.70 10.92 108.96
N ASN A 258 131.17 12.13 108.61
CA ASN A 258 130.32 13.13 107.95
C ASN A 258 130.11 12.79 106.47
N MET A 259 131.17 12.43 105.73
CA MET A 259 131.08 12.10 104.30
C MET A 259 130.03 11.01 104.00
N VAL A 260 130.04 9.91 104.76
CA VAL A 260 129.06 8.82 104.61
C VAL A 260 127.62 9.27 104.92
N ARG A 261 127.43 10.21 105.85
CA ARG A 261 126.09 10.76 106.16
C ARG A 261 125.57 11.61 105.01
N ASP A 262 126.42 12.46 104.45
CA ASP A 262 126.06 13.37 103.36
C ASP A 262 125.74 12.57 102.09
N ASP A 263 126.57 11.57 101.74
CA ASP A 263 126.33 10.62 100.65
C ASP A 263 124.98 9.89 100.81
N ILE A 264 124.71 9.31 101.98
CA ILE A 264 123.43 8.63 102.29
C ILE A 264 122.24 9.60 102.15
N SER A 265 122.38 10.85 102.59
CA SER A 265 121.32 11.85 102.46
C SER A 265 121.02 12.20 101.00
N SER A 266 122.06 12.31 100.15
CA SER A 266 121.92 12.58 98.72
C SER A 266 121.26 11.43 97.97
N LEU A 267 121.61 10.18 98.33
CA LEU A 267 121.04 8.97 97.74
C LEU A 267 119.58 8.78 98.16
N ALA A 268 119.24 9.04 99.43
CA ALA A 268 117.85 9.02 99.91
C ALA A 268 116.98 10.06 99.20
N LYS A 269 117.52 11.28 98.98
CA LYS A 269 116.86 12.32 98.18
C LYS A 269 116.65 11.87 96.73
N THR A 270 117.69 11.38 96.07
CA THR A 270 117.62 10.90 94.67
C THR A 270 116.63 9.74 94.50
N ALA A 271 116.56 8.82 95.48
CA ALA A 271 115.57 7.75 95.49
C ALA A 271 114.14 8.29 95.64
N SER A 272 113.92 9.29 96.49
CA SER A 272 112.62 9.97 96.64
C SER A 272 112.20 10.73 95.38
N GLU A 273 113.12 11.46 94.74
CA GLU A 273 112.86 12.18 93.48
C GLU A 273 112.51 11.21 92.34
N ARG A 274 113.23 10.08 92.22
CA ARG A 274 112.91 9.01 91.26
C ARG A 274 111.55 8.36 91.55
N SER A 275 111.22 8.14 92.83
CA SER A 275 109.92 7.58 93.24
C SER A 275 108.77 8.53 92.89
N ASN A 276 108.86 9.81 93.25
CA ASN A 276 107.86 10.82 92.92
C ASN A 276 107.65 10.95 91.40
N SER A 277 108.74 10.87 90.60
CA SER A 277 108.66 10.89 89.14
C SER A 277 107.94 9.65 88.59
N LEU A 278 108.25 8.44 89.07
CA LEU A 278 107.61 7.22 88.57
C LEU A 278 106.15 7.09 89.07
N GLN A 279 105.85 7.58 90.27
CA GLN A 279 104.50 7.72 90.78
C GLN A 279 103.66 8.68 89.91
N THR A 280 104.28 9.76 89.39
CA THR A 280 103.62 10.72 88.48
C THR A 280 103.32 10.10 87.11
N GLU A 281 104.21 9.28 86.56
CA GLU A 281 103.90 8.51 85.34
C GLU A 281 102.82 7.44 85.60
N THR A 282 102.84 6.80 86.78
CA THR A 282 101.83 5.80 87.15
C THR A 282 100.43 6.42 87.29
N THR A 283 100.30 7.64 87.83
CA THR A 283 99.00 8.36 87.83
C THR A 283 98.56 8.73 86.42
N LYS A 284 99.44 9.26 85.55
CA LYS A 284 99.09 9.54 84.15
C LYS A 284 98.57 8.29 83.42
N PHE A 285 99.16 7.13 83.71
CA PHE A 285 98.78 5.85 83.11
C PHE A 285 97.40 5.37 83.59
N HIS A 286 97.09 5.57 84.88
CA HIS A 286 95.74 5.40 85.43
C HIS A 286 94.73 6.38 84.79
N ASP A 287 95.03 7.68 84.81
CA ASP A 287 94.15 8.74 84.28
C ASP A 287 93.82 8.53 82.79
N PHE A 288 94.82 8.15 81.99
CA PHE A 288 94.65 7.77 80.58
C PHE A 288 93.74 6.54 80.43
N THR A 289 93.94 5.51 81.25
CA THR A 289 93.15 4.27 81.18
C THR A 289 91.69 4.51 81.57
N SER A 290 91.44 5.30 82.62
CA SER A 290 90.11 5.73 83.04
C SER A 290 89.41 6.56 81.97
N SER A 291 90.07 7.57 81.40
CA SER A 291 89.48 8.41 80.35
C SER A 291 89.22 7.64 79.04
N MET A 292 90.08 6.68 78.69
CA MET A 292 89.85 5.81 77.54
C MET A 292 88.70 4.82 77.78
N SER A 293 88.51 4.37 79.02
CA SER A 293 87.35 3.57 79.44
C SER A 293 86.04 4.36 79.29
N GLU A 294 85.96 5.59 79.81
CA GLU A 294 84.77 6.46 79.67
C GLU A 294 84.43 6.73 78.20
N GLN A 295 85.43 7.09 77.37
CA GLN A 295 85.22 7.34 75.94
C GLN A 295 84.73 6.09 75.19
N TRP A 296 85.23 4.91 75.57
CA TRP A 296 84.81 3.64 74.99
C TRP A 296 83.39 3.24 75.43
N GLU A 297 83.02 3.49 76.69
CA GLU A 297 81.68 3.25 77.22
C GLU A 297 80.63 4.13 76.51
N ALA A 298 80.91 5.43 76.38
CA ALA A 298 80.05 6.37 75.65
C ALA A 298 79.93 6.01 74.15
N TYR A 299 81.01 5.56 73.50
CA TYR A 299 80.95 5.05 72.12
C TYR A 299 80.02 3.84 71.99
N VAL A 300 80.08 2.90 72.93
CA VAL A 300 79.22 1.70 72.95
C VAL A 300 77.76 2.07 73.17
N GLU A 301 77.46 2.95 74.13
CA GLU A 301 76.11 3.45 74.40
C GLU A 301 75.47 4.11 73.16
N ILE A 302 76.18 5.07 72.53
CA ILE A 302 75.74 5.74 71.29
C ILE A 302 75.49 4.72 70.17
N THR A 303 76.33 3.69 70.08
CA THR A 303 76.21 2.65 69.06
C THR A 303 75.01 1.72 69.34
N GLU A 304 74.75 1.35 70.59
CA GLU A 304 73.59 0.54 70.98
C GLU A 304 72.26 1.29 70.82
N GLU A 305 72.21 2.58 71.14
CA GLU A 305 71.07 3.42 70.79
C GLU A 305 70.81 3.43 69.28
N ALA A 306 71.88 3.59 68.47
CA ALA A 306 71.77 3.62 67.02
C ALA A 306 71.22 2.29 66.47
N PHE A 307 71.64 1.16 67.04
CA PHE A 307 71.07 -0.15 66.69
C PHE A 307 69.58 -0.26 67.05
N HIS A 308 69.16 0.14 68.26
CA HIS A 308 67.74 0.11 68.64
C HIS A 308 66.89 1.00 67.73
N ARG A 309 67.36 2.23 67.48
CA ARG A 309 66.73 3.23 66.60
C ARG A 309 66.59 2.71 65.16
N ASN A 310 67.58 1.97 64.67
CA ASN A 310 67.53 1.31 63.36
C ASN A 310 66.52 0.15 63.33
N ILE A 311 66.50 -0.73 64.33
CA ILE A 311 65.53 -1.83 64.42
C ILE A 311 64.10 -1.28 64.44
N SER A 312 63.81 -0.27 65.28
CA SER A 312 62.50 0.39 65.31
C SER A 312 62.12 1.03 63.97
N SER A 313 63.07 1.61 63.24
CA SER A 313 62.81 2.18 61.91
C SER A 313 62.52 1.11 60.85
N VAL A 314 63.18 -0.05 60.92
CA VAL A 314 62.92 -1.18 60.02
C VAL A 314 61.53 -1.77 60.28
N GLU A 315 61.16 -2.01 61.54
CA GLU A 315 59.85 -2.57 61.89
C GLU A 315 58.70 -1.60 61.57
N GLN A 316 58.89 -0.28 61.79
CA GLN A 316 57.91 0.73 61.36
C GLN A 316 57.68 0.71 59.84
N LYS A 317 58.75 0.58 59.05
CA LYS A 317 58.66 0.46 57.57
C LYS A 317 57.97 -0.84 57.15
N LYS A 318 58.27 -1.96 57.83
CA LYS A 318 57.58 -3.24 57.61
C LYS A 318 56.07 -3.11 57.83
N CYS A 319 55.63 -2.57 58.97
CA CYS A 319 54.20 -2.39 59.26
C CYS A 319 53.50 -1.58 58.17
N CYS A 320 54.09 -0.45 57.75
CA CYS A 320 53.54 0.37 56.68
C CYS A 320 53.49 -0.37 55.32
N LEU A 321 54.52 -1.14 54.97
CA LEU A 321 54.55 -1.88 53.70
C LEU A 321 53.57 -3.06 53.69
N VAL A 322 53.43 -3.79 54.80
CA VAL A 322 52.43 -4.87 54.96
C VAL A 322 51.01 -4.33 54.86
N GLU A 323 50.71 -3.20 55.51
CA GLU A 323 49.40 -2.53 55.40
C GLU A 323 49.07 -2.13 53.95
N ASN A 324 50.04 -1.57 53.23
CA ASN A 324 49.89 -1.23 51.81
C ASN A 324 49.67 -2.47 50.93
N VAL A 325 50.43 -3.55 51.11
CA VAL A 325 50.25 -4.81 50.37
C VAL A 325 48.87 -5.41 50.65
N GLN A 326 48.42 -5.41 51.91
CA GLN A 326 47.10 -5.92 52.27
C GLN A 326 45.95 -5.05 51.72
N GLN A 327 46.13 -3.73 51.64
CA GLN A 327 45.20 -2.84 50.94
C GLN A 327 45.16 -3.15 49.43
N CYS A 328 46.31 -3.41 48.79
CA CYS A 328 46.38 -3.82 47.39
C CYS A 328 45.72 -5.18 47.13
N LYS A 329 45.93 -6.18 48.00
CA LYS A 329 45.22 -7.48 47.94
C LYS A 329 43.71 -7.30 48.05
N THR A 330 43.25 -6.48 49.00
CA THR A 330 41.83 -6.18 49.21
C THR A 330 41.20 -5.50 47.98
N ARG A 331 41.89 -4.50 47.39
CA ARG A 331 41.46 -3.85 46.15
C ARG A 331 41.43 -4.81 44.95
N THR A 332 42.41 -5.72 44.84
CA THR A 332 42.48 -6.72 43.77
C THR A 332 41.27 -7.65 43.80
N LYS A 333 40.90 -8.15 44.99
CA LYS A 333 39.70 -8.98 45.17
C LYS A 333 38.41 -8.21 44.84
N LEU A 334 38.27 -6.99 45.34
CA LEU A 334 37.11 -6.13 45.03
C LEU A 334 37.00 -5.84 43.51
N CYS A 335 38.13 -5.72 42.81
CA CYS A 335 38.15 -5.52 41.36
C CYS A 335 37.61 -6.75 40.61
N SER A 336 37.98 -7.98 41.00
CA SER A 336 37.40 -9.22 40.42
C SER A 336 35.89 -9.28 40.66
N GLU A 337 35.44 -9.02 41.90
CA GLU A 337 34.01 -8.99 42.25
C GLU A 337 33.23 -7.93 41.45
N GLN A 338 33.78 -6.72 41.29
CA GLN A 338 33.15 -5.66 40.50
C GLN A 338 33.14 -5.97 39.01
N TRP A 339 34.23 -6.55 38.47
CA TRP A 339 34.32 -6.94 37.06
C TRP A 339 33.32 -8.04 36.71
N SER A 340 33.25 -9.09 37.54
CA SER A 340 32.27 -10.18 37.37
C SER A 340 30.83 -9.67 37.45
N ASN A 341 30.51 -8.77 38.40
CA ASN A 341 29.18 -8.16 38.48
C ASN A 341 28.84 -7.27 37.27
N ALA A 342 29.81 -6.48 36.78
CA ALA A 342 29.62 -5.65 35.59
C ALA A 342 29.39 -6.49 34.33
N GLN A 343 30.20 -7.54 34.12
CA GLN A 343 30.07 -8.45 32.99
C GLN A 343 28.72 -9.20 33.03
N ASN A 344 28.32 -9.76 34.19
CA ASN A 344 27.00 -10.38 34.35
C ASN A 344 25.84 -9.41 34.09
N SER A 345 25.99 -8.13 34.47
CA SER A 345 24.97 -7.10 34.18
C SER A 345 24.83 -6.81 32.69
N VAL A 346 25.94 -6.77 31.94
CA VAL A 346 25.93 -6.60 30.47
C VAL A 346 25.36 -7.84 29.78
N LEU A 347 25.69 -9.05 30.24
CA LEU A 347 25.10 -10.30 29.72
C LEU A 347 23.59 -10.35 29.93
N ALA A 348 23.11 -10.01 31.13
CA ALA A 348 21.68 -9.94 31.43
C ALA A 348 20.94 -8.89 30.58
N LEU A 349 21.55 -7.71 30.37
CA LEU A 349 21.04 -6.69 29.47
C LEU A 349 21.00 -7.16 28.00
N GLY A 350 22.02 -7.87 27.54
CA GLY A 350 22.09 -8.44 26.18
C GLY A 350 20.97 -9.46 25.92
N ARG A 351 20.71 -10.36 26.89
CA ARG A 351 19.57 -11.30 26.84
C ARG A 351 18.23 -10.59 26.85
N SER A 352 18.00 -9.69 27.80
CA SER A 352 16.75 -8.95 27.92
C SER A 352 16.46 -8.08 26.68
N ASN A 353 17.49 -7.49 26.07
CA ASN A 353 17.35 -6.79 24.79
C ASN A 353 16.97 -7.76 23.65
N ALA A 354 17.60 -8.93 23.55
CA ALA A 354 17.26 -9.94 22.53
C ALA A 354 15.82 -10.46 22.70
N GLU A 355 15.39 -10.75 23.93
CA GLU A 355 14.01 -11.13 24.26
C GLU A 355 13.01 -10.02 23.89
N THR A 356 13.32 -8.77 24.22
CA THR A 356 12.48 -7.60 23.90
C THR A 356 12.36 -7.38 22.39
N ILE A 357 13.48 -7.48 21.66
CA ILE A 357 13.48 -7.37 20.19
C ILE A 357 12.72 -8.56 19.57
N GLY A 358 12.88 -9.77 20.09
CA GLY A 358 12.12 -10.95 19.66
C GLY A 358 10.61 -10.78 19.85
N SER A 359 10.17 -10.20 20.96
CA SER A 359 8.75 -9.84 21.18
C SER A 359 8.27 -8.85 20.12
N VAL A 360 8.98 -7.73 19.93
CA VAL A 360 8.59 -6.68 18.96
C VAL A 360 8.54 -7.24 17.52
N ILE A 361 9.44 -8.16 17.16
CA ILE A 361 9.41 -8.85 15.87
C ILE A 361 8.19 -9.79 15.77
N SER A 362 7.86 -10.52 16.84
CA SER A 362 6.68 -11.39 16.90
C SER A 362 5.37 -10.58 16.79
N ASP A 363 5.25 -9.49 17.55
CA ASP A 363 4.10 -8.58 17.55
C ASP A 363 3.90 -7.93 16.17
N GLY A 364 5.01 -7.54 15.51
CA GLY A 364 5.00 -7.03 14.14
C GLY A 364 4.57 -8.08 13.10
N ASN A 365 5.06 -9.32 13.21
CA ASN A 365 4.67 -10.43 12.34
C ASN A 365 3.19 -10.81 12.51
N GLU A 366 2.68 -10.81 13.74
CA GLU A 366 1.26 -11.07 14.04
C GLU A 366 0.38 -9.95 13.48
N ALA A 367 0.72 -8.68 13.72
CA ALA A 367 0.00 -7.54 13.15
C ALA A 367 -0.03 -7.57 11.61
N ASN A 368 1.09 -7.92 10.97
CA ASN A 368 1.16 -8.05 9.51
C ASN A 368 0.33 -9.25 8.99
N SER A 369 0.30 -10.35 9.73
CA SER A 369 -0.52 -11.53 9.41
C SER A 369 -2.01 -11.23 9.56
N GLN A 370 -2.42 -10.47 10.59
CA GLN A 370 -3.80 -9.98 10.75
C GLN A 370 -4.20 -9.03 9.62
N LEU A 371 -3.31 -8.14 9.17
CA LEU A 371 -3.55 -7.28 8.02
C LEU A 371 -3.72 -8.09 6.73
N HIS A 372 -2.87 -9.10 6.50
CA HIS A 372 -2.98 -10.00 5.36
C HIS A 372 -4.30 -10.81 5.38
N MET A 373 -4.74 -11.30 6.55
CA MET A 373 -6.03 -11.97 6.71
C MET A 373 -7.21 -11.04 6.42
N ARG A 374 -7.19 -9.80 6.92
CA ARG A 374 -8.22 -8.79 6.62
C ARG A 374 -8.25 -8.42 5.14
N PHE A 375 -7.09 -8.26 4.51
CA PHE A 375 -7.00 -8.00 3.08
C PHE A 375 -7.54 -9.17 2.25
N SER A 376 -7.21 -10.41 2.61
CA SER A 376 -7.75 -11.61 1.97
C SER A 376 -9.26 -11.70 2.09
N SER A 377 -9.83 -11.41 3.26
CA SER A 377 -11.28 -11.36 3.46
C SER A 377 -11.95 -10.27 2.61
N ALA A 378 -11.35 -9.07 2.53
CA ALA A 378 -11.87 -7.97 1.72
C ALA A 378 -11.78 -8.28 0.21
N VAL A 379 -10.75 -9.00 -0.23
CA VAL A 379 -10.61 -9.52 -1.59
C VAL A 379 -11.74 -10.50 -1.92
N SER A 380 -12.03 -11.47 -1.04
CA SER A 380 -13.14 -12.41 -1.24
C SER A 380 -14.49 -11.69 -1.38
N THR A 381 -14.82 -10.78 -0.45
CA THR A 381 -16.07 -10.01 -0.52
C THR A 381 -16.14 -9.12 -1.77
N ALA A 382 -15.04 -8.48 -2.18
CA ALA A 382 -15.02 -7.65 -3.39
C ALA A 382 -15.23 -8.46 -4.69
N LEU A 383 -14.79 -9.72 -4.72
CA LEU A 383 -15.05 -10.63 -5.84
C LEU A 383 -16.52 -11.13 -5.82
N GLU A 384 -17.07 -11.45 -4.66
CA GLU A 384 -18.48 -11.83 -4.49
C GLU A 384 -19.43 -10.67 -4.90
N ASP A 385 -19.12 -9.44 -4.49
CA ASP A 385 -19.87 -8.23 -4.86
C ASP A 385 -19.81 -7.93 -6.38
N ASP A 386 -18.66 -8.13 -7.02
CA ASP A 386 -18.50 -7.98 -8.49
C ASP A 386 -19.25 -9.07 -9.26
N ASP A 387 -19.23 -10.32 -8.77
CA ASP A 387 -20.02 -11.43 -9.31
C ASP A 387 -21.52 -11.10 -9.30
N ILE A 388 -22.05 -10.69 -8.15
CA ILE A 388 -23.46 -10.33 -7.95
C ILE A 388 -23.85 -9.10 -8.80
N SER A 389 -23.01 -8.06 -8.82
CA SER A 389 -23.24 -6.85 -9.59
C SER A 389 -23.24 -7.11 -11.10
N SER A 390 -22.27 -7.89 -11.58
CA SER A 390 -22.16 -8.31 -12.98
C SER A 390 -23.36 -9.16 -13.41
N GLU A 391 -23.82 -10.10 -12.59
CA GLU A 391 -24.99 -10.93 -12.92
C GLU A 391 -26.28 -10.10 -12.95
N ALA A 392 -26.48 -9.20 -11.97
CA ALA A 392 -27.62 -8.29 -11.94
C ALA A 392 -27.67 -7.36 -13.17
N LEU A 393 -26.53 -6.85 -13.63
CA LEU A 393 -26.43 -6.04 -14.85
C LEU A 393 -26.78 -6.84 -16.12
N VAL A 394 -26.26 -8.07 -16.24
CA VAL A 394 -26.59 -8.97 -17.38
C VAL A 394 -28.08 -9.30 -17.40
N CYS A 395 -28.68 -9.60 -16.24
CA CYS A 395 -30.10 -9.87 -16.12
C CYS A 395 -30.97 -8.66 -16.51
N SER A 396 -30.57 -7.44 -16.10
CA SER A 396 -31.25 -6.20 -16.46
C SER A 396 -31.23 -5.92 -17.98
N ILE A 397 -30.11 -6.25 -18.65
CA ILE A 397 -29.99 -6.14 -20.11
C ILE A 397 -30.93 -7.13 -20.81
N ASP A 398 -30.94 -8.40 -20.37
CA ASP A 398 -31.84 -9.41 -20.92
C ASP A 398 -33.32 -9.09 -20.67
N ASP A 399 -33.66 -8.56 -19.48
CA ASP A 399 -35.03 -8.17 -19.15
C ASP A 399 -35.54 -6.99 -19.97
N SER A 400 -34.68 -6.00 -20.27
CA SER A 400 -35.04 -4.94 -21.23
C SER A 400 -35.35 -5.53 -22.60
N LEU A 401 -34.46 -6.36 -23.14
CA LEU A 401 -34.60 -6.99 -24.46
C LEU A 401 -35.81 -7.94 -24.54
N ARG A 402 -36.10 -8.65 -23.44
CA ARG A 402 -37.27 -9.52 -23.26
C ARG A 402 -38.57 -8.71 -23.30
N LEU A 403 -38.60 -7.54 -22.65
CA LEU A 403 -39.75 -6.64 -22.66
C LEU A 403 -40.02 -6.08 -24.07
N ASP A 404 -38.99 -5.63 -24.81
CA ASP A 404 -39.18 -5.14 -26.18
C ASP A 404 -39.71 -6.26 -27.10
N ARG A 405 -39.15 -7.47 -27.00
CA ARG A 405 -39.60 -8.64 -27.78
C ARG A 405 -41.07 -8.95 -27.51
N ALA A 406 -41.49 -8.97 -26.25
CA ALA A 406 -42.88 -9.20 -25.87
C ALA A 406 -43.84 -8.12 -26.40
N ILE A 407 -43.42 -6.84 -26.43
CA ILE A 407 -44.17 -5.75 -27.06
C ILE A 407 -44.30 -6.01 -28.57
N CYS A 408 -43.22 -6.38 -29.25
CA CYS A 408 -43.23 -6.64 -30.70
C CYS A 408 -44.06 -7.89 -31.07
N GLU A 409 -44.03 -8.93 -30.23
CA GLU A 409 -44.88 -10.11 -30.33
C GLU A 409 -46.36 -9.81 -30.07
N THR A 410 -46.66 -8.79 -29.26
CA THR A 410 -48.03 -8.29 -29.04
C THR A 410 -48.53 -7.43 -30.21
N VAL A 411 -47.66 -6.63 -30.83
CA VAL A 411 -48.01 -5.74 -31.95
C VAL A 411 -48.15 -6.50 -33.29
N ARG A 412 -47.30 -7.51 -33.54
CA ARG A 412 -47.34 -8.31 -34.79
C ARG A 412 -48.73 -8.89 -35.15
N PRO A 413 -49.49 -9.54 -34.26
CA PRO A 413 -50.83 -10.04 -34.60
C PRO A 413 -51.84 -8.90 -34.88
N ILE A 414 -51.65 -7.70 -34.32
CA ILE A 414 -52.48 -6.52 -34.62
C ILE A 414 -52.21 -6.07 -36.07
N ILE A 415 -50.94 -5.97 -36.46
CA ILE A 415 -50.53 -5.64 -37.84
C ILE A 415 -51.14 -6.66 -38.83
N ASN A 416 -51.00 -7.96 -38.56
CA ASN A 416 -51.53 -9.02 -39.42
C ASN A 416 -53.07 -9.00 -39.51
N ALA A 417 -53.76 -8.70 -38.40
CA ALA A 417 -55.22 -8.54 -38.39
C ALA A 417 -55.66 -7.32 -39.22
N SER A 418 -54.96 -6.19 -39.10
CA SER A 418 -55.26 -4.99 -39.91
C SER A 418 -54.97 -5.20 -41.39
N GLN A 419 -53.87 -5.86 -41.77
CA GLN A 419 -53.60 -6.26 -43.16
C GLN A 419 -54.74 -7.15 -43.72
N THR A 420 -55.20 -8.13 -42.94
CA THR A 420 -56.31 -9.01 -43.34
C THR A 420 -57.61 -8.21 -43.55
N GLN A 421 -57.93 -7.30 -42.62
CA GLN A 421 -59.11 -6.43 -42.71
C GLN A 421 -59.06 -5.48 -43.92
N LEU A 422 -57.88 -4.99 -44.30
CA LEU A 422 -57.69 -4.15 -45.48
C LEU A 422 -57.90 -4.92 -46.79
N GLY A 423 -57.35 -6.14 -46.89
CA GLY A 423 -57.58 -7.02 -48.04
C GLY A 423 -59.05 -7.44 -48.18
N ASP A 424 -59.74 -7.71 -47.07
CA ASP A 424 -61.18 -8.00 -47.05
C ASP A 424 -62.04 -6.77 -47.40
N LEU A 425 -61.65 -5.57 -46.94
CA LEU A 425 -62.28 -4.30 -47.32
C LEU A 425 -62.13 -4.05 -48.83
N GLN A 426 -60.93 -4.20 -49.39
CA GLN A 426 -60.68 -4.00 -50.82
C GLN A 426 -61.50 -4.98 -51.68
N ARG A 427 -61.53 -6.26 -51.29
CA ARG A 427 -62.30 -7.30 -51.98
C ARG A 427 -63.81 -7.02 -51.92
N SER A 428 -64.35 -6.80 -50.72
CA SER A 428 -65.77 -6.52 -50.53
C SER A 428 -66.21 -5.21 -51.20
N HIS A 429 -65.33 -4.20 -51.25
CA HIS A 429 -65.56 -2.98 -52.01
C HIS A 429 -65.63 -3.28 -53.51
N HIS A 430 -64.62 -3.94 -54.07
CA HIS A 430 -64.54 -4.25 -55.50
C HIS A 430 -65.75 -5.08 -55.97
N GLU A 431 -66.13 -6.13 -55.21
CA GLU A 431 -67.34 -6.92 -55.45
C GLU A 431 -68.62 -6.06 -55.46
N LYS A 432 -68.79 -5.16 -54.50
CA LYS A 432 -69.96 -4.27 -54.41
C LYS A 432 -69.99 -3.24 -55.54
N THR A 433 -68.85 -2.62 -55.87
CA THR A 433 -68.74 -1.67 -56.98
C THR A 433 -69.04 -2.34 -58.32
N LEU A 434 -68.50 -3.55 -58.57
CA LEU A 434 -68.84 -4.34 -59.76
C LEU A 434 -70.33 -4.72 -59.79
N GLY A 435 -70.92 -5.10 -58.66
CA GLY A 435 -72.35 -5.39 -58.56
C GLY A 435 -73.24 -4.18 -58.86
N ILE A 436 -72.90 -3.00 -58.31
CA ILE A 436 -73.62 -1.75 -58.55
C ILE A 436 -73.46 -1.28 -59.99
N SER A 437 -72.23 -1.29 -60.53
CA SER A 437 -71.94 -0.95 -61.93
C SER A 437 -72.67 -1.89 -62.89
N GLY A 438 -72.58 -3.21 -62.69
CA GLY A 438 -73.26 -4.20 -63.51
C GLY A 438 -74.79 -4.09 -63.47
N ASN A 439 -75.37 -3.70 -62.33
CA ASN A 439 -76.79 -3.42 -62.22
C ASN A 439 -77.17 -2.09 -62.89
N ALA A 440 -76.33 -1.05 -62.78
CA ALA A 440 -76.53 0.24 -63.45
C ALA A 440 -76.47 0.10 -64.98
N ASN A 441 -75.46 -0.59 -65.50
CA ASN A 441 -75.33 -0.91 -66.94
C ASN A 441 -76.61 -1.56 -67.47
N ARG A 442 -77.12 -2.59 -66.76
CA ARG A 442 -78.35 -3.29 -67.13
C ARG A 442 -79.57 -2.38 -67.05
N SER A 443 -79.85 -1.79 -65.89
CA SER A 443 -81.11 -1.08 -65.65
C SER A 443 -81.20 0.31 -66.28
N LEU A 444 -80.07 0.96 -66.60
CA LEU A 444 -80.02 2.29 -67.21
C LEU A 444 -79.58 2.26 -68.69
N GLY A 445 -78.90 1.20 -69.13
CA GLY A 445 -78.48 0.99 -70.52
C GLY A 445 -79.40 0.01 -71.27
N ASP A 446 -79.48 -1.25 -70.83
CA ASP A 446 -80.15 -2.33 -71.56
C ASP A 446 -81.68 -2.34 -71.39
N ASP A 447 -82.15 -2.15 -70.16
CA ASP A 447 -83.58 -2.22 -69.78
C ASP A 447 -84.32 -0.90 -70.06
N TYR A 448 -83.62 0.23 -70.06
CA TYR A 448 -84.22 1.55 -70.27
C TYR A 448 -84.58 1.78 -71.75
N LYS A 449 -85.85 1.56 -72.09
CA LYS A 449 -86.38 1.67 -73.46
C LYS A 449 -87.35 2.84 -73.59
N VAL A 450 -87.23 3.54 -74.71
CA VAL A 450 -88.15 4.58 -75.19
C VAL A 450 -88.90 4.06 -76.42
N ASP A 451 -90.06 4.63 -76.73
CA ASP A 451 -90.84 4.18 -77.89
C ASP A 451 -90.12 4.50 -79.21
N GLU A 452 -89.71 3.46 -79.94
CA GLU A 452 -89.11 3.63 -81.27
C GLU A 452 -90.17 4.01 -82.31
N PRO A 453 -89.89 4.95 -83.23
CA PRO A 453 -90.82 5.34 -84.28
C PRO A 453 -90.93 4.23 -85.34
N THR A 454 -91.85 3.29 -85.11
CA THR A 454 -92.18 2.24 -86.10
C THR A 454 -92.66 2.84 -87.42
N CYS A 455 -92.54 2.07 -88.51
CA CYS A 455 -93.06 2.45 -89.84
C CYS A 455 -94.59 2.69 -89.89
N SER A 456 -95.31 2.38 -88.80
CA SER A 456 -96.74 2.62 -88.62
C SER A 456 -97.07 3.95 -87.92
N THR A 457 -96.06 4.65 -87.36
CA THR A 457 -96.26 5.94 -86.68
C THR A 457 -96.83 6.97 -87.67
N PRO A 458 -98.00 7.58 -87.40
CA PRO A 458 -98.61 8.52 -88.33
C PRO A 458 -97.70 9.70 -88.66
N THR A 459 -97.66 10.08 -89.93
CA THR A 459 -97.02 11.32 -90.40
C THR A 459 -98.05 12.41 -90.59
N ARG A 460 -97.71 13.65 -90.23
CA ARG A 460 -98.65 14.79 -90.30
C ARG A 460 -99.01 15.11 -91.75
N ARG A 461 -100.25 14.83 -92.14
CA ARG A 461 -100.82 15.14 -93.46
C ARG A 461 -101.81 16.30 -93.35
N GLN A 462 -101.86 17.13 -94.39
CA GLN A 462 -102.81 18.24 -94.50
C GLN A 462 -104.14 17.72 -95.07
N ILE A 463 -105.24 17.93 -94.35
CA ILE A 463 -106.59 17.51 -94.75
C ILE A 463 -107.31 18.75 -95.29
N ASN A 464 -107.74 18.71 -96.54
CA ASN A 464 -108.48 19.78 -97.18
C ASN A 464 -109.99 19.54 -97.03
N ILE A 465 -110.66 20.36 -96.23
CA ILE A 465 -112.09 20.26 -95.93
C ILE A 465 -112.91 21.02 -97.01
N PRO A 466 -113.92 20.41 -97.65
CA PRO A 466 -114.73 21.08 -98.67
C PRO A 466 -115.54 22.26 -98.11
N SER A 467 -115.73 23.32 -98.92
CA SER A 467 -116.55 24.46 -98.51
C SER A 467 -118.05 24.16 -98.59
N SER A 468 -118.85 24.75 -97.70
CA SER A 468 -120.31 24.54 -97.68
C SER A 468 -121.00 24.91 -99.01
N GLN A 469 -120.53 25.94 -99.70
CA GLN A 469 -121.05 26.36 -101.01
C GLN A 469 -120.88 25.30 -102.11
N SER A 470 -119.87 24.42 -102.00
CA SER A 470 -119.63 23.36 -102.97
C SER A 470 -120.63 22.20 -102.87
N ILE A 471 -121.43 22.13 -101.79
CA ILE A 471 -122.36 21.03 -101.51
C ILE A 471 -123.76 21.31 -102.12
N GLU A 472 -124.18 22.57 -102.20
CA GLU A 472 -125.53 22.95 -102.64
C GLU A 472 -125.71 22.93 -104.18
N GLY A 473 -124.63 23.00 -104.95
CA GLY A 473 -124.66 23.20 -106.42
C GLY A 473 -124.95 21.97 -107.30
N LEU A 474 -125.54 20.90 -106.75
CA LEU A 474 -125.58 19.56 -107.38
C LEU A 474 -127.00 19.07 -107.79
N VAL A 475 -127.95 19.96 -108.04
CA VAL A 475 -129.38 19.64 -108.30
C VAL A 475 -129.82 20.09 -109.71
N THR A 476 -130.57 19.24 -110.44
CA THR A 476 -131.12 19.57 -111.79
C THR A 476 -132.51 18.92 -112.04
N PRO A 477 -133.51 19.63 -112.62
CA PRO A 477 -134.86 19.08 -112.89
C PRO A 477 -134.98 18.14 -114.12
N LEU A 478 -136.19 17.62 -114.36
CA LEU A 478 -136.43 16.40 -115.16
C LEU A 478 -136.90 16.62 -116.61
N GLU A 479 -137.55 17.75 -116.94
CA GLU A 479 -138.25 17.93 -118.23
C GLU A 479 -137.33 17.93 -119.48
N ASP A 480 -136.10 18.43 -119.40
CA ASP A 480 -135.24 18.63 -120.59
C ASP A 480 -134.71 17.33 -121.22
N LEU A 481 -134.68 16.22 -120.47
CA LEU A 481 -134.03 14.98 -120.92
C LEU A 481 -134.78 14.25 -122.06
N VAL A 482 -136.06 14.57 -122.29
CA VAL A 482 -136.89 13.91 -123.32
C VAL A 482 -136.65 14.49 -124.73
N LYS A 483 -136.12 15.72 -124.83
CA LYS A 483 -135.96 16.42 -126.12
C LYS A 483 -134.65 16.13 -126.85
N SER A 484 -133.65 15.59 -126.16
CA SER A 484 -132.31 15.29 -126.69
C SER A 484 -132.21 13.99 -127.52
N PHE A 485 -133.30 13.21 -127.63
CA PHE A 485 -133.26 11.84 -128.16
C PHE A 485 -133.74 11.68 -129.62
N ARG A 486 -134.01 12.76 -130.38
CA ARG A 486 -134.69 12.65 -131.69
C ARG A 486 -133.95 13.05 -132.98
N ASP A 487 -132.99 13.99 -132.96
CA ASP A 487 -132.49 14.60 -134.20
C ASP A 487 -130.95 14.62 -134.34
N SER A 488 -130.43 14.02 -135.42
CA SER A 488 -129.03 14.01 -135.91
C SER A 488 -127.96 13.39 -134.98
N ARG A 489 -127.08 12.46 -135.35
CA ARG A 489 -126.65 11.82 -136.63
C ARG A 489 -125.66 12.59 -137.54
N THR A 490 -124.43 12.77 -137.03
CA THR A 490 -123.13 12.87 -137.77
C THR A 490 -122.88 14.06 -138.72
N PRO A 491 -121.61 14.46 -139.04
CA PRO A 491 -120.32 14.27 -138.32
C PRO A 491 -119.44 15.57 -138.26
N SER A 492 -118.21 15.42 -137.74
CA SER A 492 -116.99 16.21 -138.10
C SER A 492 -116.78 17.66 -137.62
N LYS A 493 -115.79 17.81 -136.72
CA LYS A 493 -114.74 18.87 -136.64
C LYS A 493 -115.13 20.36 -136.75
N LEU A 494 -114.73 21.15 -135.73
CA LEU A 494 -113.69 22.20 -135.88
C LEU A 494 -113.23 22.78 -134.50
N VAL A 495 -111.96 23.23 -134.42
CA VAL A 495 -111.43 24.49 -133.80
C VAL A 495 -111.92 24.91 -132.38
N THR A 496 -111.08 25.26 -131.38
CA THR A 496 -109.60 25.27 -131.19
C THR A 496 -109.26 25.30 -129.70
N GLY A 497 -108.15 24.69 -129.27
CA GLY A 497 -107.59 24.86 -127.92
C GLY A 497 -106.65 23.74 -127.46
N ASN A 498 -105.35 23.87 -127.77
CA ASN A 498 -104.18 23.17 -127.20
C ASN A 498 -104.30 21.67 -126.83
N ALA A 499 -103.71 20.76 -127.63
CA ALA A 499 -103.69 19.32 -127.31
C ALA A 499 -102.51 18.51 -127.91
N LYS A 500 -102.12 17.44 -127.18
CA LYS A 500 -101.40 16.20 -127.57
C LYS A 500 -99.92 16.21 -128.01
N ARG A 501 -99.06 15.64 -127.13
CA ARG A 501 -98.37 14.32 -127.20
C ARG A 501 -97.74 14.05 -125.82
N LEU A 502 -97.68 12.87 -125.19
CA LEU A 502 -98.03 11.48 -125.55
C LEU A 502 -97.17 10.83 -126.65
N ASP A 503 -96.15 10.06 -126.28
CA ASP A 503 -95.59 8.87 -126.96
C ASP A 503 -94.42 8.31 -126.09
N LEU A 504 -94.08 7.02 -126.21
CA LEU A 504 -94.39 6.03 -125.16
C LEU A 504 -93.60 4.69 -125.31
N ALA A 505 -92.71 4.37 -124.35
CA ALA A 505 -92.01 3.06 -124.20
C ALA A 505 -91.58 2.87 -122.72
N ILE A 506 -91.69 1.74 -122.01
CA ILE A 506 -91.34 0.31 -122.29
C ILE A 506 -89.79 0.16 -122.27
N GLU A 507 -89.13 -0.67 -121.45
CA GLU A 507 -89.34 -2.07 -120.98
C GLU A 507 -88.82 -2.24 -119.50
N MET A 508 -89.47 -2.98 -118.56
CA MET A 508 -89.18 -4.36 -118.02
C MET A 508 -87.72 -4.65 -117.55
N GLU A 509 -87.38 -5.43 -116.51
CA GLU A 509 -87.99 -6.55 -115.72
C GLU A 509 -87.73 -6.39 -114.18
N ARG A 510 -88.61 -6.77 -113.21
CA ARG A 510 -88.82 -8.07 -112.48
C ARG A 510 -87.55 -8.75 -111.88
N VAL A 511 -87.34 -8.91 -110.55
CA VAL A 511 -88.05 -9.70 -109.46
C VAL A 511 -87.81 -11.22 -109.60
N PRO A 512 -87.26 -11.98 -108.59
CA PRO A 512 -87.76 -12.24 -107.20
C PRO A 512 -86.67 -12.06 -106.08
N LEU A 513 -86.89 -12.11 -104.74
CA LEU A 513 -87.65 -12.98 -103.79
C LEU A 513 -87.09 -14.42 -103.63
N THR A 514 -87.14 -15.09 -102.46
CA THR A 514 -87.66 -14.70 -101.11
C THR A 514 -86.53 -14.23 -100.15
N THR A 515 -86.20 -14.71 -98.93
CA THR A 515 -86.60 -15.82 -98.01
C THR A 515 -86.25 -15.45 -96.54
N ILE A 516 -86.63 -16.27 -95.54
CA ILE A 516 -86.33 -16.12 -94.10
C ILE A 516 -85.55 -17.33 -93.59
N ASN A 517 -84.57 -17.13 -92.69
CA ASN A 517 -84.35 -17.96 -91.49
C ASN A 517 -83.51 -17.20 -90.45
#